data_AF-A0A8B5WAW5-F1
#
_entry.id   AF-A0A8B5WAW5-F1
#
_cell.length_a   1.000
_cell.length_b   1.000
_cell.length_c   1.000
_cell.angle_alpha   90.00
_cell.angle_beta   90.00
_cell.angle_gamma   90.00
#
_symmetry.space_group_name_H-M   'P 1'
#
loop_
_entity.id
_entity.type
_entity.pdbx_description
1 polymer ?
#
loop_
_entity_poly.entity_id
_entity_poly.type
_entity_poly.pdbx_seq_one_letter_code
_entity_poly.pdbx_strand_id
1 'polypeptide(L)'
;NFRVFDFCYNFDFFKENPEGIEGSGVVPLGTRLFRARVDLLGQLQNDPERDDGLELEIGLADQLHAEVAAMNRDNFIVRMHLEAVERFQKREAWERLGDQDRQELTQHLAALPSQIETDDVESRLFDLTALKMQLALLEGNQNLFEKQRQRVATVAELLEDKTAIPAVAQQAAYLQAIQTPEFWEGMTLDLLEEMRRRVRGLVPFIDRQKRTVVYSNLKDDILGIRDGEVIPMPRMTGAQYEKKVREYLRGHLDNVVIQRLRTNRPLTPKNLEELQAMLIQIGEEDGEILLSDLLARSQAPSLVHFVRALVGMEREAVQAAFSKFLSDESLSAKQIRFVELIIDQLSENGVIEAKALYEAPFSALHSEGPEALFAGKENVVEGLFGQLEQLAPQVPESPAIQTG
;
A
#
# COMPACT_ATOMS: atom_id res chain seq x y z
N ASN A 1 -26.58 22.78 6.23
CA ASN A 1 -25.62 23.00 7.32
C ASN A 1 -25.19 21.68 7.90
N PHE A 2 -24.20 21.05 7.27
CA PHE A 2 -23.50 19.90 7.85
C PHE A 2 -22.55 20.42 8.92
N ARG A 3 -22.56 19.83 10.11
CA ARG A 3 -21.67 20.20 11.23
C ARG A 3 -20.86 18.97 11.60
N VAL A 4 -19.54 19.11 11.66
CA VAL A 4 -18.64 18.07 12.15
C VAL A 4 -18.23 18.45 13.57
N PHE A 5 -18.38 17.49 14.50
CA PHE A 5 -17.89 17.65 15.85
C PHE A 5 -16.45 17.14 15.91
N ASP A 6 -15.51 18.04 16.17
CA ASP A 6 -14.13 17.67 16.46
C ASP A 6 -13.96 17.48 17.97
N PHE A 7 -13.46 16.32 18.36
CA PHE A 7 -13.20 15.97 19.75
C PHE A 7 -11.70 15.79 19.91
N CYS A 8 -11.10 16.39 20.94
CA CYS A 8 -9.65 16.35 21.19
C CYS A 8 -8.78 17.04 20.12
N TYR A 9 -9.28 18.09 19.45
CA TYR A 9 -8.49 18.91 18.51
C TYR A 9 -7.91 18.12 17.33
N ASN A 10 -8.60 17.11 16.79
CA ASN A 10 -8.06 16.31 15.68
C ASN A 10 -7.78 17.18 14.46
N PHE A 11 -8.64 18.15 14.12
CA PHE A 11 -8.41 18.99 12.95
C PHE A 11 -7.17 19.86 13.11
N ASP A 12 -6.96 20.46 14.28
CA ASP A 12 -5.78 21.27 14.54
C ASP A 12 -4.52 20.39 14.53
N PHE A 13 -4.59 19.20 15.13
CA PHE A 13 -3.52 18.21 15.11
C PHE A 13 -3.11 17.80 13.70
N PHE A 14 -4.07 17.41 12.84
CA PHE A 14 -3.79 16.98 11.47
C PHE A 14 -3.50 18.15 10.51
N LYS A 15 -3.93 19.38 10.83
CA LYS A 15 -3.46 20.59 10.12
C LYS A 15 -1.97 20.83 10.37
N GLU A 16 -1.53 20.68 11.61
CA GLU A 16 -0.11 20.84 11.99
C GLU A 16 0.74 19.62 11.60
N ASN A 17 0.15 18.42 11.62
CA ASN A 17 0.82 17.14 11.33
C ASN A 17 0.04 16.40 10.22
N PRO A 18 0.18 16.78 8.94
CA PRO A 18 -0.58 16.20 7.84
C PRO A 18 -0.37 14.68 7.68
N GLU A 19 0.82 14.21 8.02
CA GLU A 19 1.21 12.79 7.98
C GLU A 19 1.00 12.08 9.33
N GLY A 20 0.50 12.79 10.34
CA GLY A 20 0.42 12.33 11.73
C GLY A 20 1.79 12.35 12.43
N ILE A 21 1.83 11.80 13.64
CA ILE A 21 3.07 11.59 14.38
C ILE A 21 3.37 10.09 14.36
N GLU A 22 4.51 9.70 13.78
CA GLU A 22 5.03 8.35 13.94
C GLU A 22 5.44 8.15 15.41
N GLY A 23 4.63 7.38 16.15
CA GLY A 23 4.93 7.05 17.54
C GLY A 23 6.29 6.34 17.64
N SER A 24 7.10 6.69 18.64
CA SER A 24 8.41 6.05 18.84
C SER A 24 8.24 4.54 19.00
N GLY A 25 8.79 3.80 18.03
CA GLY A 25 8.47 2.42 17.71
C GLY A 25 9.01 1.39 18.70
N VAL A 26 8.46 1.35 19.92
CA VAL A 26 8.65 0.20 20.81
C VAL A 26 7.80 -0.95 20.27
N VAL A 27 8.45 -1.88 19.58
CA VAL A 27 7.79 -3.10 19.06
C VAL A 27 7.13 -3.86 20.22
N PRO A 28 5.82 -4.15 20.16
CA PRO A 28 5.11 -4.87 21.22
C PRO A 28 5.74 -6.23 21.55
N LEU A 29 5.56 -6.68 22.80
CA LEU A 29 6.12 -7.97 23.26
C LEU A 29 5.63 -9.15 22.42
N GLY A 30 4.34 -9.19 22.08
CA GLY A 30 3.76 -10.23 21.23
C GLY A 30 4.46 -10.31 19.89
N THR A 31 4.64 -9.17 19.22
CA THR A 31 5.37 -9.08 17.94
C THR A 31 6.82 -9.53 18.07
N ARG A 32 7.51 -9.17 19.15
CA ARG A 32 8.90 -9.62 19.39
C ARG A 32 9.00 -11.14 19.59
N LEU A 33 8.03 -11.73 20.29
CA LEU A 33 7.94 -13.19 20.48
C LEU A 33 7.64 -13.91 19.17
N PHE A 34 6.64 -13.44 18.43
CA PHE A 34 6.26 -14.02 17.14
C PHE A 34 7.45 -14.03 16.18
N ARG A 35 8.14 -12.88 16.04
CA ARG A 35 9.34 -12.78 15.20
C ARG A 35 10.44 -13.73 15.63
N ALA A 36 10.77 -13.74 16.92
CA ALA A 36 11.82 -14.63 17.43
C ALA A 36 11.50 -16.12 17.20
N ARG A 37 10.22 -16.53 17.28
CA ARG A 37 9.79 -17.89 16.98
C ARG A 37 9.90 -18.22 15.48
N VAL A 38 9.49 -17.29 14.60
CA VAL A 38 9.61 -17.46 13.14
C VAL A 38 11.08 -17.56 12.73
N ASP A 39 11.94 -16.70 13.28
CA ASP A 39 13.37 -16.71 13.03
C ASP A 39 13.98 -18.06 13.48
N LEU A 40 13.63 -18.50 14.69
CA LEU A 40 14.14 -19.76 15.26
C LEU A 40 13.67 -20.97 14.45
N LEU A 41 12.39 -21.06 14.13
CA LEU A 41 11.83 -22.13 13.29
C LEU A 41 12.53 -22.18 11.92
N GLY A 42 12.76 -21.02 11.31
CA GLY A 42 13.49 -20.91 10.06
C GLY A 42 14.92 -21.43 10.13
N GLN A 43 15.64 -21.12 11.21
CA GLN A 43 17.01 -21.60 11.41
C GLN A 43 17.05 -23.11 11.64
N LEU A 44 16.09 -23.67 12.39
CA LEU A 44 15.98 -25.12 12.61
C LEU A 44 15.73 -25.87 11.30
N GLN A 45 14.80 -25.38 10.48
CA GLN A 45 14.45 -26.00 9.19
C GLN A 45 15.57 -25.93 8.14
N ASN A 46 16.52 -25.00 8.30
CA ASN A 46 17.66 -24.87 7.39
C ASN A 46 18.76 -25.93 7.64
N ASP A 47 18.70 -26.65 8.76
CA ASP A 47 19.70 -27.62 9.18
C ASP A 47 19.05 -28.98 9.58
N PRO A 48 18.53 -29.75 8.60
CA PRO A 48 17.74 -30.96 8.88
C PRO A 48 18.54 -32.16 9.40
N GLU A 49 19.87 -32.12 9.30
CA GLU A 49 20.76 -33.20 9.76
C GLU A 49 21.15 -33.05 11.25
N ARG A 50 20.61 -32.04 11.92
CA ARG A 50 20.83 -31.76 13.33
C ARG A 50 20.22 -32.84 14.24
N ASP A 51 20.99 -33.21 15.26
CA ASP A 51 20.60 -34.23 16.25
C ASP A 51 19.76 -33.69 17.43
N ASP A 52 19.64 -32.37 17.61
CA ASP A 52 18.90 -31.70 18.70
C ASP A 52 17.77 -30.77 18.20
N GLY A 53 16.75 -30.51 19.02
CA GLY A 53 15.73 -29.50 18.72
C GLY A 53 14.56 -29.91 17.82
N LEU A 54 14.40 -31.20 17.48
CA LEU A 54 13.27 -31.70 16.67
C LEU A 54 11.91 -31.44 17.33
N GLU A 55 11.78 -31.68 18.64
CA GLU A 55 10.54 -31.37 19.37
C GLU A 55 10.27 -29.87 19.45
N LEU A 56 11.34 -29.07 19.52
CA LEU A 56 11.26 -27.61 19.53
C LEU A 56 10.74 -27.10 18.18
N GLU A 57 11.26 -27.63 17.07
CA GLU A 57 10.80 -27.27 15.73
C GLU A 57 9.29 -27.53 15.55
N ILE A 58 8.84 -28.74 15.88
CA ILE A 58 7.42 -29.13 15.78
C ILE A 58 6.56 -28.22 16.68
N GLY A 59 7.00 -28.00 17.93
CA GLY A 59 6.26 -27.16 18.87
C GLY A 59 6.18 -25.68 18.46
N LEU A 60 7.23 -25.14 17.82
CA LEU A 60 7.22 -23.77 17.29
C LEU A 60 6.26 -23.64 16.11
N ALA A 61 6.29 -24.61 15.18
CA ALA A 61 5.37 -24.65 14.05
C ALA A 61 3.90 -24.75 14.51
N ASP A 62 3.62 -25.63 15.49
CA ASP A 62 2.31 -25.74 16.14
C ASP A 62 1.84 -24.41 16.74
N GLN A 63 2.72 -23.76 17.52
CA GLN A 63 2.38 -22.54 18.23
C GLN A 63 2.12 -21.38 17.27
N LEU A 64 2.97 -21.19 16.26
CA LEU A 64 2.82 -20.13 15.28
C LEU A 64 1.59 -20.34 14.39
N HIS A 65 1.34 -21.59 13.97
CA HIS A 65 0.13 -21.95 13.23
C HIS A 65 -1.14 -21.65 14.03
N ALA A 66 -1.18 -22.05 15.31
CA ALA A 66 -2.31 -21.77 16.19
C ALA A 66 -2.56 -20.26 16.35
N GLU A 67 -1.49 -19.47 16.50
CA GLU A 67 -1.58 -18.00 16.63
C GLU A 67 -2.18 -17.34 15.38
N VAL A 68 -1.76 -17.76 14.18
CA VAL A 68 -2.32 -17.27 12.91
C VAL A 68 -3.74 -17.79 12.66
N ALA A 69 -4.03 -19.04 13.01
CA ALA A 69 -5.38 -19.62 12.92
C ALA A 69 -6.40 -18.88 13.80
N ALA A 70 -5.95 -18.32 14.92
CA ALA A 70 -6.78 -17.54 15.83
C ALA A 70 -6.92 -16.05 15.46
N MET A 71 -6.38 -15.59 14.31
CA MET A 71 -6.56 -14.22 13.85
C MET A 71 -7.97 -14.00 13.29
N ASN A 72 -8.69 -13.00 13.82
CA ASN A 72 -10.05 -12.71 13.37
C ASN A 72 -10.07 -12.04 11.99
N ARG A 73 -10.56 -12.75 10.97
CA ARG A 73 -10.66 -12.28 9.58
C ARG A 73 -11.61 -11.09 9.39
N ASP A 74 -12.54 -10.86 10.32
CA ASP A 74 -13.43 -9.70 10.28
C ASP A 74 -12.78 -8.43 10.88
N ASN A 75 -11.63 -8.56 11.56
CA ASN A 75 -10.90 -7.42 12.09
C ASN A 75 -10.32 -6.61 10.92
N PHE A 76 -10.55 -5.29 10.92
CA PHE A 76 -10.11 -4.40 9.84
C PHE A 76 -8.61 -4.48 9.55
N ILE A 77 -7.76 -4.55 10.58
CA ILE A 77 -6.30 -4.62 10.42
C ILE A 77 -5.91 -5.97 9.79
N VAL A 78 -6.54 -7.07 10.24
CA VAL A 78 -6.32 -8.42 9.68
C VAL A 78 -6.78 -8.49 8.22
N ARG A 79 -7.89 -7.83 7.86
CA ARG A 79 -8.39 -7.79 6.49
C ARG A 79 -7.41 -7.17 5.49
N MET A 80 -6.58 -6.22 5.92
CA MET A 80 -5.54 -5.62 5.07
C MET A 80 -4.43 -6.62 4.70
N HIS A 81 -4.32 -7.72 5.45
CA HIS A 81 -3.32 -8.78 5.26
C HIS A 81 -3.96 -10.15 5.01
N LEU A 82 -5.20 -10.18 4.49
CA LEU A 82 -6.01 -11.40 4.41
C LEU A 82 -5.36 -12.51 3.58
N GLU A 83 -4.70 -12.16 2.47
CA GLU A 83 -3.98 -13.10 1.61
C GLU A 83 -2.91 -13.87 2.38
N ALA A 84 -2.07 -13.16 3.13
CA ALA A 84 -1.01 -13.72 3.95
C ALA A 84 -1.60 -14.60 5.09
N VAL A 85 -2.66 -14.11 5.74
CA VAL A 85 -3.34 -14.87 6.81
C VAL A 85 -3.93 -16.17 6.28
N GLU A 86 -4.66 -16.15 5.16
CA GLU A 86 -5.25 -17.35 4.55
C GLU A 86 -4.19 -18.38 4.13
N ARG A 87 -3.03 -17.91 3.69
CA ARG A 87 -1.89 -18.76 3.36
C ARG A 87 -1.33 -19.45 4.60
N PHE A 88 -1.01 -18.70 5.65
CA PHE A 88 -0.38 -19.23 6.86
C PHE A 88 -1.37 -19.86 7.87
N GLN A 89 -2.68 -19.81 7.60
CA GLN A 89 -3.67 -20.64 8.31
C GLN A 89 -3.60 -22.12 7.90
N LYS A 90 -3.02 -22.42 6.73
CA LYS A 90 -2.84 -23.79 6.25
C LYS A 90 -1.63 -24.42 6.93
N ARG A 91 -1.78 -25.64 7.42
CA ARG A 91 -0.72 -26.31 8.19
C ARG A 91 0.50 -26.60 7.31
N GLU A 92 0.25 -26.89 6.04
CA GLU A 92 1.25 -27.20 5.01
C GLU A 92 2.25 -26.05 4.83
N ALA A 93 1.84 -24.80 5.07
CA ALA A 93 2.72 -23.63 4.98
C ALA A 93 3.83 -23.62 6.05
N TRP A 94 3.69 -24.39 7.13
CA TRP A 94 4.64 -24.43 8.25
C TRP A 94 5.61 -25.61 8.16
N GLU A 95 5.41 -26.56 7.23
CA GLU A 95 6.30 -27.70 7.03
C GLU A 95 7.70 -27.26 6.58
N ARG A 96 7.77 -26.17 5.80
CA ARG A 96 9.04 -25.56 5.38
C ARG A 96 8.86 -24.08 5.08
N LEU A 97 9.50 -23.22 5.86
CA LEU A 97 9.48 -21.77 5.69
C LEU A 97 10.67 -21.29 4.86
N GLY A 98 10.39 -20.76 3.67
CA GLY A 98 11.40 -20.05 2.87
C GLY A 98 11.72 -18.65 3.42
N ASP A 99 12.78 -18.04 2.92
CA ASP A 99 13.20 -16.68 3.33
C ASP A 99 12.09 -15.64 3.11
N GLN A 100 11.36 -15.75 1.99
CA GLN A 100 10.23 -14.87 1.68
C GLN A 100 9.08 -15.05 2.68
N ASP A 101 8.80 -16.30 3.07
CA ASP A 101 7.73 -16.61 4.03
C ASP A 101 8.04 -16.04 5.41
N ARG A 102 9.30 -16.14 5.84
CA ARG A 102 9.76 -15.55 7.11
C ARG A 102 9.65 -14.03 7.09
N GLN A 103 9.99 -13.40 5.96
CA GLN A 103 9.84 -11.96 5.81
C GLN A 103 8.35 -11.54 5.88
N GLU A 104 7.48 -12.25 5.17
CA GLU A 104 6.04 -12.01 5.13
C GLU A 104 5.43 -12.13 6.55
N LEU A 105 5.75 -13.22 7.26
CA LEU A 105 5.34 -13.47 8.64
C LEU A 105 5.81 -12.35 9.60
N THR A 106 7.07 -11.94 9.48
CA THR A 106 7.71 -10.95 10.38
C THR A 106 7.21 -9.52 10.18
N GLN A 107 6.92 -9.15 8.93
CA GLN A 107 6.52 -7.80 8.54
C GLN A 107 5.01 -7.60 8.59
N HIS A 108 4.23 -8.59 8.15
CA HIS A 108 2.79 -8.43 7.96
C HIS A 108 1.94 -9.12 9.02
N LEU A 109 2.36 -10.28 9.55
CA LEU A 109 1.53 -11.04 10.50
C LEU A 109 1.91 -10.82 11.97
N ALA A 110 3.18 -10.55 12.28
CA ALA A 110 3.68 -10.47 13.65
C ALA A 110 3.01 -9.38 14.52
N ALA A 111 2.42 -8.35 13.90
CA ALA A 111 1.74 -7.26 14.59
C ALA A 111 0.21 -7.46 14.67
N LEU A 112 -0.33 -8.50 14.04
CA LEU A 112 -1.76 -8.72 13.97
C LEU A 112 -2.33 -9.27 15.29
N PRO A 113 -3.53 -8.84 15.69
CA PRO A 113 -4.17 -9.36 16.88
C PRO A 113 -4.67 -10.80 16.65
N SER A 114 -4.34 -11.70 17.58
CA SER A 114 -4.92 -13.04 17.66
C SER A 114 -5.90 -13.13 18.84
N GLN A 115 -6.83 -14.08 18.77
CA GLN A 115 -7.82 -14.34 19.83
C GLN A 115 -7.29 -15.26 20.94
N ILE A 116 -5.99 -15.61 20.92
CA ILE A 116 -5.38 -16.45 21.94
C ILE A 116 -5.17 -15.63 23.22
N GLU A 117 -5.63 -16.16 24.35
CA GLU A 117 -5.35 -15.57 25.66
C GLU A 117 -3.86 -15.56 25.94
N THR A 118 -3.32 -14.42 26.37
CA THR A 118 -1.90 -14.30 26.65
C THR A 118 -1.58 -14.69 28.09
N ASP A 119 -0.53 -15.49 28.25
CA ASP A 119 0.11 -15.74 29.54
C ASP A 119 0.57 -14.45 30.23
N ASP A 120 0.90 -14.57 31.52
CA ASP A 120 1.53 -13.53 32.33
C ASP A 120 2.71 -12.88 31.59
N VAL A 121 2.83 -11.56 31.76
CA VAL A 121 3.84 -10.75 31.06
C VAL A 121 5.24 -11.22 31.43
N GLU A 122 5.44 -11.59 32.69
CA GLU A 122 6.70 -12.08 33.25
C GLU A 122 7.13 -13.40 32.58
N SER A 123 6.21 -14.37 32.42
CA SER A 123 6.49 -15.63 31.71
C SER A 123 6.82 -15.40 30.24
N ARG A 124 6.11 -14.51 29.56
CA ARG A 124 6.37 -14.15 28.16
C ARG A 124 7.70 -13.43 27.95
N LEU A 125 8.12 -12.59 28.90
CA LEU A 125 9.45 -11.97 28.87
C LEU A 125 10.56 -13.00 29.07
N PHE A 126 10.32 -14.01 29.91
CA PHE A 126 11.25 -15.12 30.07
C PHE A 126 11.32 -15.98 28.82
N ASP A 127 10.18 -16.29 28.18
CA ASP A 127 10.16 -16.99 26.89
C ASP A 127 10.99 -16.26 25.83
N LEU A 128 10.89 -14.93 25.76
CA LEU A 128 11.70 -14.14 24.82
C LEU A 128 13.20 -14.21 25.15
N THR A 129 13.55 -14.31 26.43
CA THR A 129 14.95 -14.50 26.86
C THR A 129 15.46 -15.86 26.40
N ALA A 130 14.69 -16.93 26.60
CA ALA A 130 15.04 -18.29 26.18
C ALA A 130 15.14 -18.42 24.64
N LEU A 131 14.17 -17.87 23.89
CA LEU A 131 14.21 -17.86 22.42
C LEU A 131 15.46 -17.16 21.89
N LYS A 132 15.88 -16.06 22.53
CA LYS A 132 17.13 -15.37 22.18
C LYS A 132 18.38 -16.17 22.51
N MET A 133 18.36 -17.00 23.55
CA MET A 133 19.46 -17.91 23.85
C MET A 133 19.55 -19.02 22.81
N GLN A 134 18.42 -19.60 22.41
CA GLN A 134 18.35 -20.63 21.37
C GLN A 134 18.87 -20.08 20.04
N LEU A 135 18.42 -18.89 19.62
CA LEU A 135 18.95 -18.20 18.45
C LEU A 135 20.45 -17.89 18.56
N ALA A 136 20.91 -17.39 19.71
CA ALA A 136 22.33 -17.09 19.91
C ALA A 136 23.21 -18.35 19.84
N LEU A 137 22.70 -19.50 20.29
CA LEU A 137 23.38 -20.79 20.19
C LEU A 137 23.52 -21.23 18.73
N LEU A 138 22.45 -21.11 17.95
CA LEU A 138 22.43 -21.42 16.52
C LEU A 138 23.36 -20.52 15.70
N GLU A 139 23.37 -19.22 16.00
CA GLU A 139 24.18 -18.22 15.31
C GLU A 139 25.65 -18.21 15.77
N GLY A 140 26.01 -18.95 16.81
CA GLY A 140 27.34 -18.88 17.44
C GLY A 140 27.62 -17.54 18.12
N ASN A 141 26.58 -16.77 18.48
CA ASN A 141 26.69 -15.44 19.08
C ASN A 141 26.92 -15.51 20.60
N GLN A 142 28.17 -15.76 20.99
CA GLN A 142 28.57 -15.93 22.39
C GLN A 142 28.24 -14.71 23.27
N ASN A 143 28.35 -13.48 22.73
CA ASN A 143 28.07 -12.26 23.48
C ASN A 143 26.59 -12.13 23.84
N LEU A 144 25.69 -12.43 22.88
CA LEU A 144 24.26 -12.42 23.14
C LEU A 144 23.86 -13.54 24.10
N PHE A 145 24.45 -14.73 23.91
CA PHE A 145 24.23 -15.88 24.78
C PHE A 145 24.59 -15.56 26.24
N GLU A 146 25.81 -15.05 26.49
CA GLU A 146 26.27 -14.70 27.84
C GLU A 146 25.38 -13.63 28.49
N LYS A 147 24.95 -12.62 27.72
CA LYS A 147 24.02 -11.60 28.22
C LYS A 147 22.68 -12.17 28.65
N GLN A 148 22.13 -13.13 27.92
CA GLN A 148 20.88 -13.78 28.33
C GLN A 148 21.11 -14.77 29.47
N ARG A 149 22.23 -15.51 29.49
CA ARG A 149 22.64 -16.39 30.57
C ARG A 149 22.64 -15.67 31.92
N GLN A 150 23.26 -14.48 31.98
CA GLN A 150 23.28 -13.64 33.17
C GLN A 150 21.86 -13.27 33.64
N ARG A 151 20.96 -12.95 32.70
CA ARG A 151 19.56 -12.63 33.03
C ARG A 151 18.82 -13.85 33.59
N VAL A 152 19.04 -15.03 33.02
CA VAL A 152 18.46 -16.27 33.52
C VAL A 152 18.99 -16.60 34.91
N ALA A 153 20.29 -16.42 35.16
CA ALA A 153 20.88 -16.59 36.48
C ALA A 153 20.27 -15.64 37.52
N THR A 154 20.08 -14.36 37.19
CA THR A 154 19.37 -13.41 38.08
C THR A 154 17.92 -13.83 38.34
N VAL A 155 17.22 -14.34 37.33
CA VAL A 155 15.86 -14.87 37.52
C VAL A 155 15.86 -16.07 38.46
N ALA A 156 16.83 -16.98 38.33
CA ALA A 156 16.96 -18.15 39.18
C ALA A 156 17.27 -17.76 40.64
N GLU A 157 18.17 -16.79 40.86
CA GLU A 157 18.49 -16.22 42.17
C GLU A 157 17.23 -15.64 42.84
N LEU A 158 16.46 -14.80 42.12
CA LEU A 158 15.23 -14.20 42.64
C LEU A 158 14.13 -15.22 42.95
N LEU A 159 14.11 -16.34 42.23
CA LEU A 159 13.17 -17.44 42.49
C LEU A 159 13.61 -18.28 43.69
N GLU A 160 14.90 -18.43 43.95
CA GLU A 160 15.40 -19.18 45.10
C GLU A 160 14.94 -18.56 46.45
N ASP A 161 14.82 -17.23 46.50
CA ASP A 161 14.23 -16.50 47.63
C ASP A 161 12.73 -16.81 47.86
N LYS A 162 12.09 -17.51 46.92
CA LYS A 162 10.66 -17.87 46.94
C LYS A 162 10.40 -19.35 47.22
N THR A 163 11.36 -20.06 47.78
CA THR A 163 11.26 -21.49 48.17
C THR A 163 10.13 -21.81 49.16
N ALA A 164 9.51 -20.81 49.81
CA ALA A 164 8.28 -21.00 50.57
C ALA A 164 7.08 -21.47 49.69
N ILE A 165 7.13 -21.22 48.38
CA ILE A 165 6.11 -21.65 47.42
C ILE A 165 6.43 -23.09 46.98
N PRO A 166 5.49 -24.07 47.13
CA PRO A 166 5.76 -25.47 46.82
C PRO A 166 6.26 -25.74 45.40
N ALA A 167 5.73 -25.04 44.39
CA ALA A 167 6.16 -25.18 43.00
C ALA A 167 7.62 -24.75 42.78
N VAL A 168 8.06 -23.71 43.50
CA VAL A 168 9.44 -23.23 43.47
C VAL A 168 10.36 -24.17 44.25
N ALA A 169 9.93 -24.64 45.43
CA ALA A 169 10.67 -25.61 46.23
C ALA A 169 10.99 -26.90 45.47
N GLN A 170 10.03 -27.39 44.66
CA GLN A 170 10.22 -28.57 43.80
C GLN A 170 11.34 -28.41 42.76
N GLN A 171 11.62 -27.18 42.34
CA GLN A 171 12.65 -26.86 41.35
C GLN A 171 13.92 -26.26 41.98
N ALA A 172 14.04 -26.20 43.31
CA ALA A 172 15.12 -25.50 44.00
C ALA A 172 16.53 -25.98 43.59
N ALA A 173 16.75 -27.30 43.51
CA ALA A 173 18.02 -27.86 43.07
C ALA A 173 18.36 -27.48 41.61
N TYR A 174 17.34 -27.38 40.76
CA TYR A 174 17.50 -26.98 39.36
C TYR A 174 17.82 -25.47 39.24
N LEU A 175 17.15 -24.62 40.03
CA LEU A 175 17.45 -23.20 40.11
C LEU A 175 18.86 -22.92 40.64
N GLN A 176 19.35 -23.72 41.59
CA GLN A 176 20.74 -23.66 42.06
C GLN A 176 21.72 -24.08 40.95
N ALA A 177 21.44 -25.17 40.24
CA ALA A 177 22.28 -25.61 39.13
C ALA A 177 22.41 -24.53 38.03
N ILE A 178 21.32 -23.88 37.64
CA ILE A 178 21.31 -22.79 36.63
C ILE A 178 22.30 -21.66 36.97
N GLN A 179 22.55 -21.40 38.26
CA GLN A 179 23.46 -20.35 38.70
C GLN A 179 24.95 -20.75 38.59
N THR A 180 25.23 -22.04 38.45
CA THR A 180 26.60 -22.57 38.37
C THR A 180 27.12 -22.59 36.92
N PRO A 181 28.42 -22.32 36.67
CA PRO A 181 29.00 -22.41 35.34
C PRO A 181 28.85 -23.79 34.69
N GLU A 182 28.96 -24.85 35.50
CA GLU A 182 28.94 -26.25 35.06
C GLU A 182 27.62 -26.63 34.38
N PHE A 183 26.50 -26.03 34.80
CA PHE A 183 25.19 -26.24 34.15
C PHE A 183 25.19 -25.82 32.69
N TRP A 184 26.00 -24.82 32.32
CA TRP A 184 26.02 -24.24 30.97
C TRP A 184 27.03 -24.91 30.03
N GLU A 185 27.82 -25.86 30.52
CA GLU A 185 28.75 -26.61 29.68
C GLU A 185 27.99 -27.60 28.78
N GLY A 186 28.25 -27.56 27.47
CA GLY A 186 27.61 -28.46 26.52
C GLY A 186 26.12 -28.23 26.29
N MET A 187 25.65 -26.98 26.43
CA MET A 187 24.23 -26.64 26.19
C MET A 187 23.75 -26.98 24.78
N THR A 188 22.57 -27.60 24.73
CA THR A 188 21.83 -27.94 23.50
C THR A 188 20.50 -27.18 23.46
N LEU A 189 19.85 -27.17 22.30
CA LEU A 189 18.54 -26.55 22.14
C LEU A 189 17.48 -27.19 23.04
N ASP A 190 17.54 -28.51 23.19
CA ASP A 190 16.59 -29.28 24.01
C ASP A 190 16.72 -28.92 25.49
N LEU A 191 17.96 -28.76 25.98
CA LEU A 191 18.22 -28.35 27.36
C LEU A 191 17.75 -26.91 27.62
N LEU A 192 17.92 -26.01 26.65
CA LEU A 192 17.40 -24.64 26.74
C LEU A 192 15.86 -24.60 26.71
N GLU A 193 15.23 -25.45 25.90
CA GLU A 193 13.77 -25.56 25.85
C GLU A 193 13.20 -26.18 27.12
N GLU A 194 13.86 -27.19 27.68
CA GLU A 194 13.53 -27.77 28.97
C GLU A 194 13.62 -26.72 30.09
N MET A 195 14.71 -25.95 30.12
CA MET A 195 14.88 -24.83 31.06
C MET A 195 13.75 -23.81 30.90
N ARG A 196 13.40 -23.44 29.66
CA ARG A 196 12.28 -22.53 29.38
C ARG A 196 10.99 -23.05 30.01
N ARG A 197 10.62 -24.30 29.73
CA ARG A 197 9.38 -24.92 30.21
C ARG A 197 9.32 -25.03 31.73
N ARG A 198 10.43 -25.41 32.38
CA ARG A 198 10.50 -25.56 33.85
C ARG A 198 10.43 -24.23 34.59
N VAL A 199 11.11 -23.21 34.08
CA VAL A 199 11.25 -21.94 34.80
C VAL A 199 10.11 -20.97 34.48
N ARG A 200 9.56 -20.94 33.25
CA ARG A 200 8.56 -19.92 32.83
C ARG A 200 7.33 -19.83 33.74
N GLY A 201 6.87 -20.96 34.28
CA GLY A 201 5.72 -21.02 35.18
C GLY A 201 6.02 -20.52 36.60
N LEU A 202 7.29 -20.39 36.96
CA LEU A 202 7.73 -19.89 38.27
C LEU A 202 7.96 -18.37 38.25
N VAL A 203 8.37 -17.81 37.11
CA VAL A 203 8.73 -16.39 36.96
C VAL A 203 7.66 -15.40 37.47
N PRO A 204 6.34 -15.66 37.34
CA PRO A 204 5.31 -14.79 37.94
C PRO A 204 5.37 -14.66 39.47
N PHE A 205 6.02 -15.58 40.19
CA PHE A 205 6.18 -15.52 41.65
C PHE A 205 7.27 -14.56 42.12
N ILE A 206 8.10 -14.03 41.22
CA ILE A 206 9.07 -12.99 41.56
C ILE A 206 8.29 -11.74 41.98
N ASP A 207 8.62 -11.18 43.14
CA ASP A 207 7.95 -9.97 43.62
C ASP A 207 8.09 -8.89 42.56
N ARG A 208 6.95 -8.37 42.12
CA ARG A 208 6.93 -7.13 41.34
C ARG A 208 7.56 -6.07 42.24
N GLN A 209 8.78 -5.61 41.91
CA GLN A 209 9.26 -4.33 42.43
C GLN A 209 8.10 -3.37 42.27
N LYS A 210 7.67 -2.72 43.37
CA LYS A 210 6.48 -1.86 43.42
C LYS A 210 6.52 -0.88 42.26
N ARG A 211 5.95 -1.27 41.12
CA ARG A 211 5.67 -0.38 40.01
C ARG A 211 4.60 0.51 40.57
N THR A 212 4.89 1.80 40.70
CA THR A 212 3.87 2.80 40.98
C THR A 212 2.78 2.58 39.94
N VAL A 213 1.67 1.96 40.35
CA VAL A 213 0.52 1.77 39.47
C VAL A 213 -0.03 3.18 39.26
N VAL A 214 0.35 3.80 38.14
CA VAL A 214 -0.20 5.08 37.74
C VAL A 214 -1.61 4.79 37.27
N TYR A 215 -2.57 4.94 38.18
CA TYR A 215 -3.97 5.00 37.79
C TYR A 215 -4.19 6.35 37.09
N SER A 216 -4.16 6.33 35.76
CA SER A 216 -4.65 7.46 34.96
C SER A 216 -6.17 7.48 35.06
N ASN A 217 -6.70 8.04 36.15
CA ASN A 217 -8.11 8.38 36.24
C ASN A 217 -8.33 9.67 35.45
N LEU A 218 -8.37 9.54 34.13
CA LEU A 218 -8.72 10.62 33.22
C LEU A 218 -10.24 10.80 33.34
N LYS A 219 -10.67 11.75 34.17
CA LYS A 219 -12.00 12.31 34.05
C LYS A 219 -11.95 13.32 32.91
N ASP A 220 -12.57 12.96 31.79
CA ASP A 220 -12.74 13.88 30.67
C ASP A 220 -13.78 14.93 31.07
N ASP A 221 -13.29 16.08 31.53
CA ASP A 221 -14.12 17.25 31.74
C ASP A 221 -14.15 18.04 30.43
N ILE A 222 -15.35 18.31 29.91
CA ILE A 222 -15.52 19.18 28.74
C ILE A 222 -15.15 20.61 29.17
N LEU A 223 -13.93 21.04 28.85
CA LEU A 223 -13.41 22.36 29.22
C LEU A 223 -14.16 23.51 28.51
N GLY A 224 -14.83 23.23 27.40
CA GLY A 224 -15.67 24.19 26.68
C GLY A 224 -16.05 23.68 25.28
N ILE A 225 -17.04 24.34 24.68
CA ILE A 225 -17.39 24.18 23.27
C ILE A 225 -16.84 25.38 22.53
N ARG A 226 -15.98 25.15 21.54
CA ARG A 226 -15.49 26.18 20.63
C ARG A 226 -16.16 25.99 19.28
N ASP A 227 -16.70 27.06 18.71
CA ASP A 227 -17.02 27.06 17.28
C ASP A 227 -15.69 27.14 16.52
N GLY A 228 -15.34 26.05 15.82
CA GLY A 228 -14.17 26.01 14.95
C GLY A 228 -14.33 26.98 13.78
N GLU A 229 -13.22 27.45 13.22
CA GLU A 229 -13.26 28.16 11.94
C GLU A 229 -13.95 27.28 10.90
N VAL A 230 -14.80 27.89 10.07
CA VAL A 230 -15.45 27.20 8.96
C VAL A 230 -14.34 26.70 8.04
N ILE A 231 -14.01 25.41 8.13
CA ILE A 231 -13.16 24.78 7.13
C ILE A 231 -13.97 24.85 5.84
N PRO A 232 -13.50 25.57 4.81
CA PRO A 232 -14.18 25.59 3.52
C PRO A 232 -14.12 24.15 2.99
N MET A 233 -15.19 23.40 3.18
CA MET A 233 -15.35 22.16 2.47
C MET A 233 -15.53 22.54 1.00
N PRO A 234 -14.75 21.95 0.08
CA PRO A 234 -14.98 22.12 -1.33
C PRO A 234 -16.45 21.81 -1.60
N ARG A 235 -17.19 22.77 -2.15
CA ARG A 235 -18.63 22.57 -2.41
C ARG A 235 -18.86 21.47 -3.44
N MET A 236 -17.79 21.12 -4.16
CA MET A 236 -17.78 20.14 -5.22
C MET A 236 -16.54 19.27 -5.14
N THR A 237 -16.74 17.95 -5.21
CA THR A 237 -15.64 17.00 -5.37
C THR A 237 -15.11 17.01 -6.80
N GLY A 238 -13.84 16.62 -7.01
CA GLY A 238 -13.26 16.50 -8.35
C GLY A 238 -14.10 15.65 -9.33
N ALA A 239 -14.69 14.55 -8.85
CA ALA A 239 -15.57 13.70 -9.67
C ALA A 239 -16.88 14.39 -10.07
N GLN A 240 -17.47 15.19 -9.17
CA GLN A 240 -18.66 15.99 -9.49
C GLN A 240 -18.33 17.11 -10.48
N TYR A 241 -17.16 17.74 -10.33
CA TYR A 241 -16.68 18.77 -11.25
C TYR A 241 -16.48 18.20 -12.66
N GLU A 242 -15.77 17.08 -12.79
CA GLU A 242 -15.56 16.40 -14.08
C GLU A 242 -16.89 16.10 -14.78
N LYS A 243 -17.88 15.59 -14.04
CA LYS A 243 -19.22 15.32 -14.58
C LYS A 243 -19.88 16.59 -15.11
N LYS A 244 -19.87 17.69 -14.34
CA LYS A 244 -20.45 18.97 -14.77
C LYS A 244 -19.73 19.55 -15.99
N VAL A 245 -18.40 19.47 -16.03
CA VAL A 245 -17.60 19.91 -17.19
C VAL A 245 -18.00 19.12 -18.44
N ARG A 246 -18.11 17.80 -18.34
CA ARG A 246 -18.53 16.94 -19.46
C ARG A 246 -19.94 17.27 -19.95
N GLU A 247 -20.88 17.47 -19.02
CA GLU A 247 -22.26 17.86 -19.34
C GLU A 247 -22.33 19.25 -19.99
N TYR A 248 -21.58 20.22 -19.45
CA TYR A 248 -21.51 21.57 -20.00
C TYR A 248 -20.98 21.58 -21.43
N LEU A 249 -19.86 20.90 -21.68
CA LEU A 249 -19.24 20.85 -23.01
C LEU A 249 -20.15 20.16 -24.04
N ARG A 250 -20.88 19.11 -23.65
CA ARG A 250 -21.87 18.45 -24.52
C ARG A 250 -23.12 19.29 -24.75
N GLY A 251 -23.54 20.11 -23.78
CA GLY A 251 -24.69 20.99 -23.90
C GLY A 251 -24.43 22.28 -24.69
N HIS A 252 -23.16 22.66 -24.87
CA HIS A 252 -22.77 23.92 -25.52
C HIS A 252 -21.97 23.68 -26.81
N LEU A 253 -22.31 22.65 -27.58
CA LEU A 253 -21.67 22.38 -28.88
C LEU A 253 -21.83 23.53 -29.89
N ASP A 254 -22.80 24.41 -29.66
CA ASP A 254 -23.07 25.60 -30.47
C ASP A 254 -22.13 26.78 -30.16
N ASN A 255 -21.34 26.67 -29.08
CA ASN A 255 -20.37 27.70 -28.72
C ASN A 255 -19.29 27.81 -29.79
N VAL A 256 -18.99 29.03 -30.24
CA VAL A 256 -18.04 29.31 -31.32
C VAL A 256 -16.65 28.72 -31.06
N VAL A 257 -16.18 28.72 -29.81
CA VAL A 257 -14.88 28.15 -29.44
C VAL A 257 -14.90 26.63 -29.53
N ILE A 258 -15.97 25.99 -29.06
CA ILE A 258 -16.14 24.53 -29.14
C ILE A 258 -16.31 24.09 -30.59
N GLN A 259 -17.08 24.80 -31.41
CA GLN A 259 -17.19 24.52 -32.85
C GLN A 259 -15.85 24.63 -33.57
N ARG A 260 -15.01 25.63 -33.22
CA ARG A 260 -13.66 25.75 -33.78
C ARG A 260 -12.77 24.57 -33.41
N LEU A 261 -12.85 24.07 -32.17
CA LEU A 261 -12.16 22.85 -31.75
C LEU A 261 -12.61 21.63 -32.56
N ARG A 262 -13.93 21.48 -32.75
CA ARG A 262 -14.52 20.34 -33.49
C ARG A 262 -14.20 20.35 -34.99
N THR A 263 -14.02 21.55 -35.57
CA THR A 263 -13.70 21.76 -37.00
C THR A 263 -12.20 21.94 -37.29
N ASN A 264 -11.33 21.73 -36.29
CA ASN A 264 -9.88 21.95 -36.36
C ASN A 264 -9.48 23.33 -36.90
N ARG A 265 -10.20 24.38 -36.51
CA ARG A 265 -9.84 25.76 -36.84
C ARG A 265 -8.93 26.35 -35.76
N PRO A 266 -7.95 27.20 -36.12
CA PRO A 266 -7.04 27.78 -35.15
C PRO A 266 -7.81 28.63 -34.13
N LEU A 267 -7.50 28.44 -32.85
CA LEU A 267 -8.01 29.26 -31.77
C LEU A 267 -7.09 30.46 -31.54
N THR A 268 -7.68 31.62 -31.25
CA THR A 268 -6.92 32.78 -30.79
C THR A 268 -6.64 32.62 -29.27
N PRO A 269 -5.58 33.24 -28.73
CA PRO A 269 -5.29 33.21 -27.30
C PRO A 269 -6.49 33.63 -26.44
N LYS A 270 -7.21 34.68 -26.88
CA LYS A 270 -8.42 35.16 -26.24
C LYS A 270 -9.54 34.10 -26.15
N ASN A 271 -9.67 33.22 -27.15
CA ASN A 271 -10.66 32.15 -27.11
C ASN A 271 -10.28 31.04 -26.11
N LEU A 272 -8.99 30.82 -25.88
CA LEU A 272 -8.52 29.88 -24.86
C LEU A 272 -8.77 30.42 -23.46
N GLU A 273 -8.49 31.70 -23.25
CA GLU A 273 -8.80 32.39 -21.98
C GLU A 273 -10.31 32.37 -21.69
N GLU A 274 -11.15 32.64 -22.69
CA GLU A 274 -12.61 32.55 -22.56
C GLU A 274 -13.07 31.13 -22.20
N LEU A 275 -12.49 30.10 -22.84
CA LEU A 275 -12.80 28.70 -22.55
C LEU A 275 -12.38 28.30 -21.13
N GLN A 276 -11.17 28.70 -20.72
CA GLN A 276 -10.66 28.46 -19.38
C GLN A 276 -11.54 29.16 -18.33
N ALA A 277 -11.90 30.42 -18.55
CA ALA A 277 -12.78 31.17 -17.67
C ALA A 277 -14.17 30.51 -17.51
N MET A 278 -14.75 30.01 -18.61
CA MET A 278 -16.01 29.26 -18.57
C MET A 278 -15.90 27.98 -17.73
N LEU A 279 -14.79 27.22 -17.86
CA LEU A 279 -14.58 25.99 -17.10
C LEU A 279 -14.30 26.26 -15.61
N ILE A 280 -13.59 27.34 -15.29
CA ILE A 280 -13.39 27.79 -13.91
C ILE A 280 -14.74 28.16 -13.29
N GLN A 281 -15.60 28.86 -14.03
CA GLN A 281 -16.92 29.27 -13.54
C GLN A 281 -17.82 28.09 -13.14
N ILE A 282 -17.69 26.93 -13.81
CA ILE A 282 -18.40 25.68 -13.43
C ILE A 282 -17.99 25.20 -12.03
N GLY A 283 -16.72 25.42 -11.68
CA GLY A 283 -16.12 25.08 -10.40
C GLY A 283 -16.45 26.04 -9.26
N GLU A 284 -17.17 27.13 -9.55
CA GLU A 284 -17.48 28.21 -8.62
C GLU A 284 -16.20 28.74 -7.93
N GLU A 285 -16.19 28.79 -6.60
CA GLU A 285 -15.07 29.31 -5.78
C GLU A 285 -13.80 28.44 -5.90
N ASP A 286 -13.94 27.14 -6.20
CA ASP A 286 -12.83 26.18 -6.25
C ASP A 286 -12.36 25.88 -7.69
N GLY A 287 -12.86 26.61 -8.69
CA GLY A 287 -12.75 26.20 -10.08
C GLY A 287 -11.35 26.17 -10.69
N GLU A 288 -10.44 27.03 -10.24
CA GLU A 288 -9.04 27.00 -10.71
C GLU A 288 -8.34 25.72 -10.26
N ILE A 289 -8.46 25.36 -8.99
CA ILE A 289 -7.85 24.17 -8.40
C ILE A 289 -8.48 22.90 -8.98
N LEU A 290 -9.81 22.88 -9.09
CA LEU A 290 -10.52 21.74 -9.67
C LEU A 290 -10.15 21.52 -11.14
N LEU A 291 -9.96 22.59 -11.92
CA LEU A 291 -9.52 22.52 -13.31
C LEU A 291 -8.07 22.03 -13.43
N SER A 292 -7.15 22.56 -12.63
CA SER A 292 -5.75 22.13 -12.65
C SER A 292 -5.61 20.66 -12.27
N ASP A 293 -6.32 20.22 -11.23
CA ASP A 293 -6.28 18.83 -10.78
C ASP A 293 -6.92 17.88 -11.79
N LEU A 294 -7.98 18.34 -12.48
CA LEU A 294 -8.63 17.56 -13.52
C LEU A 294 -7.70 17.38 -14.73
N LEU A 295 -7.04 18.45 -15.17
CA LEU A 295 -6.06 18.39 -16.26
C LEU A 295 -4.90 17.46 -15.90
N ALA A 296 -4.33 17.58 -14.69
CA ALA A 296 -3.25 16.71 -14.23
C ALA A 296 -3.67 15.23 -14.20
N ARG A 297 -4.87 14.92 -13.71
CA ARG A 297 -5.42 13.55 -13.69
C ARG A 297 -5.69 12.99 -15.08
N SER A 298 -6.14 13.83 -16.00
CA SER A 298 -6.43 13.44 -17.38
C SER A 298 -5.18 13.15 -18.23
N GLN A 299 -3.99 13.53 -17.73
CA GLN A 299 -2.72 13.48 -18.47
C GLN A 299 -2.75 14.22 -19.81
N ALA A 300 -3.73 15.11 -20.02
CA ALA A 300 -3.86 15.85 -21.26
C ALA A 300 -2.74 16.90 -21.36
N PRO A 301 -2.03 16.98 -22.50
CA PRO A 301 -0.91 17.91 -22.68
C PRO A 301 -1.34 19.38 -22.74
N SER A 302 -2.62 19.67 -23.02
CA SER A 302 -3.15 21.03 -23.07
C SER A 302 -4.65 21.05 -22.83
N LEU A 303 -5.19 22.23 -22.49
CA LEU A 303 -6.63 22.45 -22.36
C LEU A 303 -7.36 22.15 -23.68
N VAL A 304 -6.76 22.50 -24.82
CA VAL A 304 -7.27 22.23 -26.16
C VAL A 304 -7.41 20.72 -26.38
N HIS A 305 -6.36 19.97 -26.03
CA HIS A 305 -6.36 18.51 -26.12
C HIS A 305 -7.46 17.92 -25.24
N PHE A 306 -7.53 18.34 -23.97
CA PHE A 306 -8.52 17.86 -23.01
C PHE A 306 -9.96 18.09 -23.49
N VAL A 307 -10.30 19.32 -23.90
CA VAL A 307 -11.66 19.66 -24.32
C VAL A 307 -12.02 18.89 -25.59
N ARG A 308 -11.09 18.80 -26.56
CA ARG A 308 -11.32 18.06 -27.80
C ARG A 308 -11.50 16.56 -27.54
N ALA A 309 -10.76 15.99 -26.59
CA ALA A 309 -10.91 14.62 -26.15
C ALA A 309 -12.33 14.32 -25.59
N LEU A 310 -12.98 15.32 -25.00
CA LEU A 310 -14.32 15.18 -24.40
C LEU A 310 -15.48 15.42 -25.38
N VAL A 311 -15.31 16.29 -26.38
CA VAL A 311 -16.39 16.66 -27.32
C VAL A 311 -16.31 15.98 -28.69
N GLY A 312 -15.19 15.35 -29.03
CA GLY A 312 -14.97 14.77 -30.35
C GLY A 312 -14.73 15.80 -31.46
N MET A 313 -14.56 15.35 -32.69
CA MET A 313 -14.50 16.23 -33.87
C MET A 313 -15.78 16.13 -34.71
N GLU A 314 -16.02 17.15 -35.52
CA GLU A 314 -17.13 17.12 -36.47
C GLU A 314 -16.77 16.20 -37.64
N ARG A 315 -17.60 15.19 -37.88
CA ARG A 315 -17.33 14.14 -38.88
C ARG A 315 -17.06 14.71 -40.27
N GLU A 316 -17.80 15.74 -40.68
CA GLU A 316 -17.61 16.40 -41.98
C GLU A 316 -16.24 17.06 -42.11
N ALA A 317 -15.75 17.70 -41.03
CA ALA A 317 -14.43 18.32 -41.01
C ALA A 317 -13.30 17.27 -41.07
N VAL A 318 -13.45 16.16 -40.36
CA VAL A 318 -12.49 15.05 -40.41
C VAL A 318 -12.51 14.38 -41.79
N GLN A 319 -13.68 14.13 -42.36
CA GLN A 319 -13.82 13.58 -43.72
C GLN A 319 -13.18 14.49 -44.78
N ALA A 320 -13.35 15.81 -44.66
CA ALA A 320 -12.71 16.76 -45.55
C ALA A 320 -11.17 16.69 -45.46
N ALA A 321 -10.62 16.55 -44.25
CA ALA A 321 -9.18 16.40 -44.03
C ALA A 321 -8.61 15.09 -44.62
N PHE A 322 -9.37 14.00 -44.59
CA PHE A 322 -8.96 12.70 -45.15
C PHE A 322 -9.48 12.43 -46.56
N SER A 323 -10.13 13.41 -47.21
CA SER A 323 -10.80 13.25 -48.51
C SER A 323 -9.88 12.72 -49.60
N LYS A 324 -8.63 13.19 -49.66
CA LYS A 324 -7.60 12.75 -50.62
C LYS A 324 -7.32 11.24 -50.52
N PHE A 325 -7.33 10.69 -49.31
CA PHE A 325 -7.13 9.25 -49.09
C PHE A 325 -8.39 8.45 -49.42
N LEU A 326 -9.57 8.98 -49.12
CA LEU A 326 -10.85 8.33 -49.44
C LEU A 326 -11.12 8.26 -50.95
N SER A 327 -10.61 9.23 -51.72
CA SER A 327 -10.79 9.30 -53.18
C SER A 327 -9.69 8.59 -53.99
N ASP A 328 -8.72 7.95 -53.33
CA ASP A 328 -7.60 7.28 -54.00
C ASP A 328 -8.03 5.90 -54.51
N GLU A 329 -8.29 5.80 -55.81
CA GLU A 329 -8.70 4.57 -56.51
C GLU A 329 -7.66 3.44 -56.43
N SER A 330 -6.42 3.74 -56.04
CA SER A 330 -5.41 2.71 -55.85
C SER A 330 -5.64 1.88 -54.59
N LEU A 331 -6.36 2.40 -53.57
CA LEU A 331 -6.52 1.78 -52.25
C LEU A 331 -7.48 0.59 -52.26
N SER A 332 -7.15 -0.45 -51.49
CA SER A 332 -8.03 -1.60 -51.30
C SER A 332 -9.17 -1.30 -50.31
N ALA A 333 -10.24 -2.10 -50.34
CA ALA A 333 -11.36 -1.96 -49.41
C ALA A 333 -10.94 -1.99 -47.92
N LYS A 334 -9.93 -2.80 -47.56
CA LYS A 334 -9.39 -2.86 -46.19
C LYS A 334 -8.64 -1.59 -45.81
N GLN A 335 -7.92 -0.99 -46.77
CA GLN A 335 -7.18 0.27 -46.57
C GLN A 335 -8.14 1.45 -46.42
N ILE A 336 -9.19 1.53 -47.25
CA ILE A 336 -10.24 2.54 -47.10
C ILE A 336 -10.95 2.38 -45.75
N ARG A 337 -11.26 1.15 -45.34
CA ARG A 337 -11.86 0.88 -44.02
C ARG A 337 -10.99 1.33 -42.87
N PHE A 338 -9.66 1.23 -42.99
CA PHE A 338 -8.72 1.74 -42.00
C PHE A 338 -8.85 3.26 -41.85
N VAL A 339 -8.91 4.00 -42.97
CA VAL A 339 -9.11 5.46 -42.96
C VAL A 339 -10.48 5.82 -42.37
N GLU A 340 -11.54 5.08 -42.68
CA GLU A 340 -12.85 5.27 -42.06
C GLU A 340 -12.83 5.08 -40.54
N LEU A 341 -12.10 4.10 -40.03
CA LEU A 341 -11.94 3.89 -38.58
C LEU A 341 -11.19 5.04 -37.91
N ILE A 342 -10.19 5.63 -38.59
CA ILE A 342 -9.52 6.84 -38.10
C ILE A 342 -10.55 7.99 -38.01
N ILE A 343 -11.38 8.15 -39.05
CA ILE A 343 -12.41 9.19 -39.08
C ILE A 343 -13.42 8.98 -37.95
N ASP A 344 -13.87 7.74 -37.72
CA ASP A 344 -14.81 7.39 -36.65
C ASP A 344 -14.20 7.71 -35.27
N GLN A 345 -12.96 7.28 -35.03
CA GLN A 345 -12.26 7.52 -33.76
C GLN A 345 -11.98 9.01 -33.51
N LEU A 346 -11.58 9.78 -34.52
CA LEU A 346 -11.44 11.24 -34.39
C LEU A 346 -12.79 11.92 -34.16
N SER A 347 -13.85 11.43 -34.78
CA SER A 347 -15.19 12.00 -34.59
C SER A 347 -15.71 11.77 -33.17
N GLU A 348 -15.47 10.60 -32.59
CA GLU A 348 -15.92 10.25 -31.24
C GLU A 348 -15.01 10.82 -30.15
N ASN A 349 -13.69 10.59 -30.26
CA ASN A 349 -12.72 10.88 -29.21
C ASN A 349 -11.92 12.15 -29.47
N GLY A 350 -12.01 12.77 -30.65
CA GLY A 350 -11.40 14.07 -30.95
C GLY A 350 -9.88 14.10 -31.07
N VAL A 351 -9.19 13.10 -30.54
CA VAL A 351 -7.75 12.89 -30.59
C VAL A 351 -7.48 11.41 -30.80
N ILE A 352 -6.44 11.09 -31.55
CA ILE A 352 -5.91 9.74 -31.70
C ILE A 352 -4.40 9.85 -31.55
N GLU A 353 -3.83 9.07 -30.64
CA GLU A 353 -2.38 8.93 -30.56
C GLU A 353 -1.87 7.97 -31.64
N ALA A 354 -0.70 8.24 -32.20
CA ALA A 354 -0.08 7.40 -33.23
C ALA A 354 0.01 5.91 -32.81
N LYS A 355 0.26 5.66 -31.51
CA LYS A 355 0.32 4.30 -30.95
C LYS A 355 -1.02 3.56 -30.97
N ALA A 356 -2.15 4.27 -30.86
CA ALA A 356 -3.48 3.66 -30.87
C ALA A 356 -3.80 2.98 -32.21
N LEU A 357 -3.12 3.35 -33.30
CA LEU A 357 -3.27 2.70 -34.61
C LEU A 357 -2.74 1.25 -34.66
N TYR A 358 -1.97 0.82 -33.65
CA TYR A 358 -1.49 -0.56 -33.51
C TYR A 358 -2.36 -1.39 -32.56
N GLU A 359 -3.37 -0.77 -31.93
CA GLU A 359 -4.28 -1.39 -30.98
C GLU A 359 -5.66 -1.67 -31.62
N ALA A 360 -6.55 -2.37 -30.91
CA ALA A 360 -7.92 -2.54 -31.38
C ALA A 360 -8.66 -1.19 -31.40
N PRO A 361 -9.49 -0.86 -32.41
CA PRO A 361 -10.03 -1.75 -33.45
C PRO A 361 -9.16 -1.88 -34.73
N PHE A 362 -8.04 -1.17 -34.83
CA PHE A 362 -7.20 -1.14 -36.03
C PHE A 362 -6.46 -2.45 -36.29
N SER A 363 -5.96 -3.09 -35.22
CA SER A 363 -5.28 -4.39 -35.29
C SER A 363 -6.15 -5.54 -35.85
N ALA A 364 -7.49 -5.39 -35.82
CA ALA A 364 -8.41 -6.36 -36.41
C ALA A 364 -8.38 -6.36 -37.95
N LEU A 365 -7.96 -5.26 -38.57
CA LEU A 365 -7.81 -5.17 -40.03
C LEU A 365 -6.52 -5.83 -40.51
N HIS A 366 -5.43 -5.68 -39.74
CA HIS A 366 -4.14 -6.31 -39.98
C HIS A 366 -3.33 -6.43 -38.68
N SER A 367 -2.87 -7.63 -38.34
CA SER A 367 -2.19 -7.93 -37.06
C SER A 367 -0.79 -7.32 -36.95
N GLU A 368 -0.16 -6.99 -38.07
CA GLU A 368 1.18 -6.40 -38.12
C GLU A 368 1.17 -4.86 -38.26
N GLY A 369 0.01 -4.22 -38.10
CA GLY A 369 -0.11 -2.76 -38.08
C GLY A 369 -0.30 -2.07 -39.45
N PRO A 370 -0.32 -0.72 -39.46
CA PRO A 370 -0.59 0.08 -40.65
C PRO A 370 0.46 -0.09 -41.76
N GLU A 371 1.74 -0.26 -41.43
CA GLU A 371 2.81 -0.41 -42.42
C GLU A 371 2.62 -1.67 -43.26
N ALA A 372 2.22 -2.78 -42.62
CA ALA A 372 1.95 -4.03 -43.30
C ALA A 372 0.63 -3.98 -44.10
N LEU A 373 -0.41 -3.31 -43.57
CA LEU A 373 -1.68 -3.12 -44.29
C LEU A 373 -1.52 -2.31 -45.58
N PHE A 374 -0.57 -1.37 -45.60
CA PHE A 374 -0.26 -0.52 -46.73
C PHE A 374 1.09 -0.88 -47.39
N ALA A 375 1.53 -2.15 -47.28
CA ALA A 375 2.78 -2.61 -47.89
C ALA A 375 2.87 -2.26 -49.38
N GLY A 376 4.01 -1.68 -49.79
CA GLY A 376 4.22 -1.16 -51.14
C GLY A 376 3.61 0.24 -51.40
N LYS A 377 3.03 0.88 -50.38
CA LYS A 377 2.46 2.24 -50.42
C LYS A 377 2.87 3.06 -49.20
N GLU A 378 4.16 3.05 -48.86
CA GLU A 378 4.74 3.74 -47.70
C GLU A 378 4.36 5.23 -47.65
N ASN A 379 4.37 5.91 -48.81
CA ASN A 379 3.95 7.31 -48.94
C ASN A 379 2.52 7.59 -48.42
N VAL A 380 1.62 6.61 -48.48
CA VAL A 380 0.23 6.76 -47.99
C VAL A 380 0.20 6.69 -46.47
N VAL A 381 0.97 5.79 -45.87
CA VAL A 381 1.10 5.64 -44.41
C VAL A 381 1.70 6.90 -43.82
N GLU A 382 2.83 7.36 -44.37
CA GLU A 382 3.47 8.62 -43.96
C GLU A 382 2.50 9.80 -44.11
N GLY A 383 1.72 9.84 -45.20
CA GLY A 383 0.69 10.85 -45.41
C GLY A 383 -0.42 10.81 -44.34
N LEU A 384 -0.85 9.62 -43.91
CA LEU A 384 -1.87 9.47 -42.87
C LEU A 384 -1.36 9.93 -41.50
N PHE A 385 -0.14 9.53 -41.11
CA PHE A 385 0.47 10.00 -39.87
C PHE A 385 0.72 11.51 -39.91
N GLY A 386 1.21 12.04 -41.03
CA GLY A 386 1.38 13.49 -41.21
C GLY A 386 0.06 14.25 -41.12
N GLN A 387 -1.04 13.70 -41.65
CA GLN A 387 -2.36 14.29 -41.51
C GLN A 387 -2.86 14.25 -40.07
N LEU A 388 -2.60 13.16 -39.34
CA LEU A 388 -2.91 13.04 -37.91
C LEU A 388 -2.13 14.04 -37.06
N GLU A 389 -0.84 14.25 -37.36
CA GLU A 389 -0.03 15.27 -36.70
C GLU A 389 -0.53 16.70 -36.99
N GLN A 390 -0.94 16.99 -38.23
CA GLN A 390 -1.55 18.29 -38.56
C GLN A 390 -2.88 18.53 -37.87
N LEU A 391 -3.64 17.46 -37.63
CA LEU A 391 -4.89 17.52 -36.88
C LEU A 391 -4.66 17.47 -35.36
N ALA A 392 -3.46 17.16 -34.88
CA ALA A 392 -3.17 17.15 -33.45
C ALA A 392 -3.33 18.57 -32.88
N PRO A 393 -3.91 18.72 -31.67
CA PRO A 393 -4.11 20.04 -31.10
C PRO A 393 -2.73 20.58 -30.71
N GLN A 394 -2.27 21.62 -31.41
CA GLN A 394 -0.98 22.22 -31.12
C GLN A 394 -1.00 22.81 -29.71
N VAL A 395 0.02 22.49 -28.93
CA VAL A 395 0.26 23.11 -27.63
C VAL A 395 0.78 24.51 -27.94
N PRO A 396 0.05 25.61 -27.65
CA PRO A 396 0.68 26.91 -27.69
C PRO A 396 1.82 26.90 -26.67
N GLU A 397 3.04 27.23 -27.10
CA GLU A 397 4.16 27.44 -26.17
C GLU A 397 3.73 28.46 -25.12
N SER A 398 3.46 27.99 -23.90
CA SER A 398 3.16 28.87 -22.79
C SER A 398 4.45 29.59 -22.39
N PRO A 399 4.44 30.92 -22.18
CA PRO A 399 5.63 31.63 -21.74
C PRO A 399 6.06 31.09 -20.38
N ALA A 400 7.37 30.88 -20.22
CA ALA A 400 7.99 30.40 -19.00
C ALA A 400 7.44 31.14 -17.77
N ILE A 401 6.86 30.39 -16.84
CA ILE A 401 6.61 30.85 -15.48
C ILE A 401 8.00 31.05 -14.86
N GLN A 402 8.46 32.31 -14.84
CA GLN A 402 9.60 32.70 -14.04
C GLN A 402 9.19 32.56 -12.58
N THR A 403 9.67 31.50 -11.93
CA THR A 403 9.68 31.36 -10.48
C THR A 403 10.57 32.46 -9.91
N GLY A 404 9.96 33.42 -9.22
CA GLY A 404 10.63 34.38 -8.33
C GLY A 404 10.54 33.92 -6.89
#